data_AF-A0A951JP47-F1
#
_entry.id   AF-A0A951JP47-F1
#
_cell.length_a   1.000
_cell.length_b   1.000
_cell.length_c   1.000
_cell.angle_alpha   90.00
_cell.angle_beta   90.00
_cell.angle_gamma   90.00
#
_symmetry.space_group_name_H-M   'P 1'
#
loop_
_entity.id
_entity.type
_entity.pdbx_description
1 polymer ?
#
loop_
_entity_poly.entity_id
_entity_poly.type
_entity_poly.pdbx_seq_one_letter_code
_entity_poly.pdbx_strand_id
1 'polypeptide(L)'
;MRDVIVEELERFIGAEGLWRADELQLMVERLRAEPDDVCHRLAASLAAVQRMVEDGRLATRLVADIEGVVYPRLWKVMEAVWDELPTSELSNRATVLDQRLAPLVGPPR
;
A
#
# COMPACT_ATOMS: atom_id res chain seq x y z
N MET A 1 -13.40 0.02 4.66
CA MET A 1 -12.62 -1.14 4.19
C MET A 1 -13.19 -2.39 4.83
N ARG A 2 -13.22 -3.52 4.11
CA ARG A 2 -13.78 -4.80 4.60
C ARG A 2 -12.69 -5.67 5.24
N ASP A 3 -13.03 -6.47 6.25
CA ASP A 3 -12.07 -7.35 6.94
C ASP A 3 -11.32 -8.30 5.99
N VAL A 4 -12.01 -8.82 4.97
CA VAL A 4 -11.40 -9.66 3.92
C VAL A 4 -10.22 -8.96 3.23
N ILE A 5 -10.31 -7.64 3.00
CA ILE A 5 -9.21 -6.86 2.41
C ILE A 5 -8.04 -6.75 3.38
N VAL A 6 -8.33 -6.61 4.68
CA VAL A 6 -7.32 -6.54 5.72
C VAL A 6 -6.55 -7.86 5.82
N GLU A 7 -7.25 -8.99 5.80
CA GLU A 7 -6.62 -10.33 5.77
C GLU A 7 -5.77 -10.55 4.50
N GLU A 8 -6.19 -10.02 3.36
CA GLU A 8 -5.41 -10.06 2.12
C GLU A 8 -4.16 -9.17 2.19
N LEU A 9 -4.27 -7.97 2.78
CA LEU A 9 -3.14 -7.07 3.03
C LEU A 9 -2.13 -7.66 4.02
N GLU A 10 -2.61 -8.33 5.07
CA GLU A 10 -1.75 -9.00 6.04
C GLU A 10 -0.94 -10.12 5.38
N ARG A 11 -1.59 -10.96 4.57
CA ARG A 11 -0.91 -12.00 3.77
C ARG A 11 0.10 -11.40 2.80
N PHE A 12 -0.25 -10.31 2.12
CA PHE A 12 0.64 -9.61 1.21
C PHE A 12 1.89 -9.08 1.91
N ILE A 13 1.74 -8.48 3.11
CA ILE A 13 2.87 -8.01 3.92
C ILE A 13 3.73 -9.19 4.37
N GLY A 14 3.13 -10.24 4.90
CA GLY A 14 3.85 -11.42 5.40
C GLY A 14 4.61 -12.20 4.32
N ALA A 15 4.19 -12.09 3.06
CA ALA A 15 4.83 -12.72 1.90
C ALA A 15 5.89 -11.84 1.22
N GLU A 16 6.17 -10.65 1.77
CA GLU A 16 7.03 -9.62 1.14
C GLU A 16 6.57 -9.26 -0.29
N GLY A 17 5.26 -9.17 -0.48
CA GLY A 17 4.63 -9.09 -1.82
C GLY A 17 4.98 -7.84 -2.63
N LEU A 18 5.57 -6.79 -2.05
CA LEU A 18 5.93 -5.56 -2.78
C LEU A 18 6.90 -5.81 -3.93
N TRP A 19 7.78 -6.80 -3.81
CA TRP A 19 8.82 -7.06 -4.80
C TRP A 19 8.48 -8.19 -5.76
N ARG A 20 7.28 -8.77 -5.61
CA ARG A 20 6.77 -9.86 -6.44
C ARG A 20 5.73 -9.25 -7.36
N ALA A 21 6.13 -8.95 -8.60
CA ALA A 21 5.33 -8.19 -9.56
C ALA A 21 3.87 -8.69 -9.66
N ASP A 22 3.68 -10.01 -9.76
CA ASP A 22 2.35 -10.63 -9.83
C ASP A 22 1.52 -10.40 -8.56
N GLU A 23 2.14 -10.48 -7.37
CA GLU A 23 1.44 -10.28 -6.09
C GLU A 23 1.10 -8.80 -5.86
N LEU A 24 2.02 -7.89 -6.21
CA LEU A 24 1.79 -6.46 -6.14
C LEU A 24 0.68 -6.03 -7.11
N GLN A 25 0.72 -6.52 -8.35
CA GLN A 25 -0.35 -6.27 -9.33
C GLN A 25 -1.69 -6.78 -8.82
N LEU A 26 -1.75 -8.02 -8.33
CA LEU A 26 -2.98 -8.62 -7.80
C LEU A 26 -3.53 -7.78 -6.64
N MET A 27 -2.68 -7.33 -5.72
CA MET A 27 -3.10 -6.48 -4.60
C MET A 27 -3.64 -5.12 -5.08
N VAL A 28 -2.98 -4.47 -6.04
CA VAL A 28 -3.44 -3.21 -6.64
C VAL A 28 -4.81 -3.38 -7.29
N GLU A 29 -5.00 -4.43 -8.09
CA GLU A 29 -6.28 -4.72 -8.75
C GLU A 29 -7.39 -5.03 -7.72
N ARG A 30 -7.04 -5.82 -6.70
CA ARG A 30 -7.96 -6.18 -5.63
C ARG A 30 -8.48 -4.96 -4.87
N LEU A 31 -7.60 -4.03 -4.53
CA LEU A 31 -7.95 -2.77 -3.86
C LEU A 31 -8.76 -1.83 -4.77
N ARG A 32 -8.46 -1.78 -6.08
CA ARG A 32 -9.24 -0.99 -7.06
C ARG A 32 -10.67 -1.48 -7.25
N ALA A 33 -10.92 -2.77 -7.02
CA ALA A 33 -12.24 -3.34 -7.14
C ALA A 33 -13.16 -3.02 -5.94
N GLU A 34 -12.62 -2.47 -4.86
CA GLU A 34 -13.40 -2.11 -3.68
C GLU A 34 -14.09 -0.76 -3.86
N PRO A 35 -15.35 -0.59 -3.43
CA PRO A 35 -16.06 0.70 -3.50
C PRO A 35 -15.58 1.73 -2.46
N ASP A 36 -14.43 1.48 -1.82
CA ASP A 36 -13.93 2.23 -0.67
C ASP A 36 -12.78 3.16 -1.09
N ASP A 37 -12.92 4.45 -0.78
CA ASP A 37 -11.94 5.47 -1.17
C ASP A 37 -10.55 5.24 -0.56
N VAL A 38 -10.47 4.65 0.64
CA VAL A 38 -9.18 4.31 1.26
C VAL A 38 -8.51 3.20 0.46
N CYS A 39 -9.26 2.16 0.06
CA CYS A 39 -8.75 1.12 -0.83
C CYS A 39 -8.23 1.71 -2.15
N HIS A 40 -8.97 2.62 -2.79
CA HIS A 40 -8.52 3.28 -4.01
C HIS A 40 -7.21 4.07 -3.82
N ARG A 41 -7.07 4.77 -2.70
CA ARG A 41 -5.83 5.52 -2.40
C ARG A 41 -4.66 4.58 -2.19
N LEU A 42 -4.83 3.51 -1.38
CA LEU A 42 -3.80 2.49 -1.22
C LEU A 42 -3.39 1.87 -2.55
N ALA A 43 -4.36 1.57 -3.42
CA ALA A 43 -4.08 1.04 -4.75
C ALA A 43 -3.24 2.02 -5.59
N ALA A 44 -3.51 3.32 -5.52
CA ALA A 44 -2.74 4.33 -6.23
C ALA A 44 -1.30 4.44 -5.71
N SER A 45 -1.10 4.39 -4.38
CA SER A 45 0.25 4.39 -3.79
C SER A 45 1.02 3.12 -4.18
N LEU A 46 0.40 1.95 -4.11
CA LEU A 46 1.01 0.67 -4.48
C LEU A 46 1.29 0.56 -5.99
N ALA A 47 0.41 1.10 -6.84
CA ALA A 47 0.66 1.18 -8.28
C ALA A 47 1.87 2.07 -8.62
N ALA A 48 2.20 3.06 -7.79
CA ALA A 48 3.41 3.85 -7.97
C ALA A 48 4.68 3.03 -7.67
N VAL A 49 4.64 2.15 -6.67
CA VAL A 49 5.70 1.16 -6.41
C VAL A 49 5.78 0.16 -7.55
N GLN A 50 4.64 -0.34 -8.06
CA GLN A 50 4.60 -1.30 -9.14
C GLN A 50 5.34 -0.81 -10.39
N ARG A 51 5.10 0.44 -10.81
CA ARG A 51 5.83 1.05 -11.94
C ARG A 51 7.34 1.05 -11.73
N MET A 52 7.79 1.36 -10.51
CA MET A 52 9.22 1.35 -10.17
C MET A 52 9.82 -0.06 -10.22
N VAL A 53 9.07 -1.08 -9.81
CA VAL A 53 9.47 -2.49 -9.91
C VAL A 53 9.56 -2.92 -11.37
N GLU A 54 8.56 -2.57 -12.19
CA GLU A 54 8.52 -2.85 -13.63
C GLU A 54 9.66 -2.17 -14.40
N ASP A 55 10.04 -0.95 -14.00
CA ASP A 55 11.16 -0.21 -14.59
C ASP A 55 12.54 -0.82 -14.27
N GLY A 56 12.61 -1.75 -13.31
CA GLY A 56 13.78 -2.61 -13.05
C GLY A 56 15.04 -1.91 -12.55
N ARG A 57 14.97 -0.62 -12.18
CA ARG A 57 16.14 0.19 -11.78
C ARG A 57 16.06 0.66 -10.32
N LEU A 58 15.91 -0.28 -9.40
CA LEU A 58 15.86 0.00 -7.97
C LEU A 58 17.23 -0.25 -7.30
N ALA A 59 17.82 0.80 -6.74
CA ALA A 59 18.99 0.65 -5.87
C ALA A 59 18.57 0.00 -4.55
N THR A 60 19.40 -0.88 -3.96
CA THR A 60 19.09 -1.61 -2.71
C THR A 60 18.68 -0.69 -1.56
N ARG A 61 19.27 0.51 -1.47
CA ARG A 61 18.88 1.50 -0.46
C ARG A 61 17.44 2.00 -0.65
N LEU A 62 17.04 2.24 -1.90
CA LEU A 62 15.68 2.70 -2.23
C LEU A 62 14.64 1.62 -1.94
N VAL A 63 14.98 0.34 -2.16
CA VAL A 63 14.15 -0.80 -1.76
C VAL A 63 13.85 -0.74 -0.26
N ALA A 64 14.89 -0.69 0.58
CA ALA A 64 14.73 -0.64 2.03
C ALA A 64 13.94 0.61 2.49
N ASP A 65 14.18 1.77 1.87
CA ASP A 65 13.45 3.00 2.18
C ASP A 65 11.95 2.87 1.82
N ILE A 66 11.61 2.22 0.70
CA ILE A 66 10.22 1.95 0.30
C ILE A 66 9.55 0.98 1.28
N GLU A 67 10.19 -0.15 1.63
CA GLU A 67 9.63 -1.11 2.59
C GLU A 67 9.37 -0.46 3.96
N GLY A 68 10.35 0.31 4.44
CA GLY A 68 10.28 1.04 5.71
C GLY A 68 9.16 2.08 5.75
N VAL A 69 8.63 2.47 4.59
CA VAL A 69 7.42 3.30 4.49
C VAL A 69 6.17 2.44 4.32
N VAL A 70 6.15 1.55 3.33
CA VAL A 70 4.91 0.89 2.89
C VAL A 70 4.40 -0.09 3.95
N TYR A 71 5.22 -1.06 4.41
CA TYR A 71 4.73 -2.09 5.32
C TYR A 71 4.24 -1.54 6.66
N PRO A 72 4.97 -0.66 7.36
CA PRO A 72 4.47 -0.09 8.62
C PRO A 72 3.21 0.75 8.44
N ARG A 73 3.01 1.38 7.27
CA ARG A 73 1.84 2.21 7.01
C ARG A 73 0.62 1.40 6.63
N LEU A 74 0.79 0.35 5.83
CA LEU A 74 -0.28 -0.62 5.60
C LEU A 74 -0.72 -1.25 6.92
N TRP A 75 0.24 -1.66 7.77
CA TRP A 75 -0.06 -2.13 9.12
C TRP A 75 -0.90 -1.16 9.94
N LYS A 76 -0.54 0.13 9.94
CA LYS A 76 -1.32 1.17 10.62
C LYS A 76 -2.73 1.31 10.02
N VAL A 77 -2.93 1.13 8.72
CA VAL A 77 -4.29 1.16 8.15
C VAL A 77 -5.10 -0.05 8.62
N MET A 78 -4.50 -1.24 8.63
CA MET A 78 -5.14 -2.47 9.13
C MET A 78 -5.53 -2.36 10.60
N GLU A 79 -4.62 -1.88 11.47
CA GLU A 79 -4.93 -1.60 12.88
C GLU A 79 -6.13 -0.67 13.05
N ALA A 80 -6.26 0.35 12.19
CA ALA A 80 -7.42 1.26 12.27
C ALA A 80 -8.74 0.56 11.94
N VAL A 81 -8.72 -0.46 11.07
CA VAL A 81 -9.91 -1.28 10.77
C VAL A 81 -10.21 -2.19 11.95
N TRP A 82 -9.21 -2.89 12.49
CA TRP A 82 -9.38 -3.80 13.64
C TRP A 82 -9.86 -3.08 14.90
N ASP A 83 -9.39 -1.86 15.14
CA ASP A 83 -9.79 -1.01 16.27
C ASP A 83 -11.14 -0.28 16.02
N GLU A 84 -11.82 -0.57 14.90
CA GLU A 84 -13.08 0.07 14.49
C GLU A 84 -13.02 1.60 14.47
N LEU A 85 -11.87 2.16 14.06
CA LEU A 85 -11.68 3.61 14.03
C LEU A 85 -12.53 4.27 12.94
N PRO A 86 -12.88 5.57 13.10
CA PRO A 86 -13.63 6.30 12.10
C PRO A 86 -12.94 6.33 10.73
N THR A 87 -13.72 6.37 9.65
CA THR A 87 -13.21 6.47 8.27
C THR A 87 -12.21 7.62 8.06
N SER A 88 -12.35 8.72 8.80
CA SER A 88 -11.40 9.83 8.77
C SER A 88 -9.99 9.41 9.21
N GLU A 89 -9.87 8.50 10.18
CA GLU A 89 -8.59 7.97 10.64
C GLU A 89 -7.93 7.08 9.58
N LEU A 90 -8.72 6.23 8.91
CA LEU A 90 -8.22 5.42 7.80
C LEU A 90 -7.72 6.31 6.65
N SER A 91 -8.51 7.34 6.29
CA SER A 91 -8.15 8.31 5.26
C SER A 91 -6.89 9.12 5.62
N ASN A 92 -6.75 9.52 6.88
CA ASN A 92 -5.54 10.19 7.39
C ASN A 92 -4.32 9.27 7.28
N ARG A 93 -4.43 8.01 7.69
CA ARG A 93 -3.33 7.04 7.63
C ARG A 93 -2.92 6.73 6.18
N ALA A 94 -3.87 6.60 5.26
CA ALA A 94 -3.60 6.48 3.83
C ALA A 94 -2.93 7.75 3.25
N THR A 95 -3.35 8.95 3.69
CA THR A 95 -2.69 10.21 3.31
C THR A 95 -1.22 10.25 3.74
N VAL A 96 -0.91 9.75 4.94
CA VAL A 96 0.47 9.70 5.42
C VAL A 96 1.32 8.73 4.60
N LEU A 97 0.74 7.62 4.13
CA LEU A 97 1.42 6.73 3.19
C LEU A 97 1.78 7.49 1.91
N ASP A 98 0.80 8.15 1.27
CA ASP A 98 1.01 8.93 0.03
C ASP A 98 2.15 9.95 0.20
N GLN A 99 2.10 10.75 1.28
CA GLN A 99 3.07 11.81 1.55
C GLN A 99 4.49 11.29 1.77
N ARG A 100 4.63 10.12 2.42
CA ARG A 100 5.94 9.53 2.69
C ARG A 100 6.52 8.79 1.50
N LEU A 101 5.65 8.25 0.65
CA LEU A 101 6.04 7.48 -0.52
C LEU A 101 6.36 8.37 -1.73
N ALA A 102 5.68 9.52 -1.86
CA ALA A 102 5.85 10.44 -2.99
C ALA A 102 7.30 10.88 -3.26
N PRO A 103 8.15 11.17 -2.25
CA PRO A 103 9.56 11.50 -2.48
C PRO A 103 10.40 10.33 -3.03
N LEU A 104 9.93 9.09 -2.87
CA LEU A 104 10.66 7.87 -3.25
C LEU A 104 10.27 7.35 -4.64
N VAL A 105 8.98 7.42 -5.00
CA VAL A 105 8.43 6.81 -6.23
C VAL A 105 7.65 7.80 -7.11
N GLY A 106 7.64 9.09 -6.74
CA GLY A 106 6.78 10.10 -7.34
C GLY A 106 5.34 10.06 -6.81
N PRO A 107 4.51 11.06 -7.13
CA PRO A 107 3.15 11.14 -6.62
C PRO A 107 2.29 9.97 -7.14
N PRO A 108 1.35 9.44 -6.34
CA PRO A 108 0.31 8.54 -6.84
C PRO A 108 -0.47 9.28 -7.95
N ARG A 109 -0.73 8.58 -9.05
CA ARG A 109 -1.47 9.10 -10.22
C ARG A 109 -2.79 8.38 -10.33
#